data_AF-A0A369Y234-F1
#
_entry.id   AF-A0A369Y234-F1
#
_cell.length_a   1.000
_cell.length_b   1.000
_cell.length_c   1.000
_cell.angle_alpha   90.00
_cell.angle_beta   90.00
_cell.angle_gamma   90.00
#
_symmetry.space_group_name_H-M   'P 1'
#
loop_
_entity.id
_entity.type
_entity.pdbx_description
1 polymer ?
#
loop_
_entity_poly.entity_id
_entity_poly.type
_entity_poly.pdbx_seq_one_letter_code
_entity_poly.pdbx_strand_id
1 'polypeptide(L)'
;MKKNPRVLLDAFMGGLQDVGETSGEHVNAFMGLLGAAYKPGTLDTKAKELISVAIGVYNRCEYCIVFHAYKALEAGANREEIMEAAMVSVAFGGGPAMAYSATLLKDSIDEFEKDFK
;
A
#
# COMPACT_ATOMS: atom_id res chain seq x y z
N MET A 1 19.39 6.87 -6.60
CA MET A 1 18.39 7.12 -7.66
C MET A 1 17.01 7.17 -7.03
N LYS A 2 16.10 8.02 -7.52
CA LYS A 2 14.70 8.07 -7.08
C LYS A 2 14.00 6.76 -7.45
N LYS A 3 13.23 6.17 -6.54
CA LYS A 3 12.47 4.93 -6.80
C LYS A 3 11.26 5.25 -7.67
N ASN A 4 10.93 4.37 -8.61
CA ASN A 4 9.76 4.51 -9.47
C ASN A 4 8.61 3.67 -8.87
N PRO A 5 7.50 4.27 -8.42
CA PRO A 5 6.38 3.54 -7.80
C PRO A 5 5.80 2.47 -8.72
N ARG A 6 5.65 2.76 -10.02
CA ARG A 6 5.10 1.81 -11.00
C ARG A 6 5.96 0.56 -11.10
N VAL A 7 7.27 0.73 -11.21
CA VAL A 7 8.22 -0.39 -11.28
C VAL A 7 8.18 -1.24 -10.01
N LEU A 8 8.04 -0.62 -8.83
CA LEU A 8 7.92 -1.36 -7.57
C LEU A 8 6.61 -2.14 -7.47
N LEU A 9 5.50 -1.55 -7.93
CA LEU A 9 4.20 -2.21 -8.00
C LEU A 9 4.27 -3.45 -8.90
N ASP A 10 4.76 -3.27 -10.13
CA ASP A 10 4.87 -4.34 -11.12
C ASP A 10 5.80 -5.46 -10.64
N ALA A 11 6.95 -5.09 -10.04
CA ALA A 11 7.89 -6.06 -9.49
C ALA A 11 7.28 -6.89 -8.35
N PHE A 12 6.50 -6.27 -7.46
CA PHE A 12 5.83 -7.01 -6.39
C PHE A 12 4.75 -7.95 -6.93
N MET A 13 3.91 -7.47 -7.84
CA MET A 13 2.83 -8.27 -8.43
C MET A 13 3.38 -9.44 -9.25
N GLY A 14 4.38 -9.20 -10.10
CA GLY A 14 5.06 -10.25 -10.86
C GLY A 14 5.77 -11.25 -9.95
N GLY A 15 6.52 -10.77 -8.94
CA GLY A 15 7.20 -11.65 -7.99
C GLY A 15 6.24 -12.55 -7.20
N LEU A 16 5.05 -12.05 -6.84
CA LEU A 16 4.04 -12.87 -6.18
C LEU A 16 3.50 -13.98 -7.10
N GLN A 17 3.34 -13.69 -8.40
CA GLN A 17 2.96 -14.68 -9.40
C GLN A 17 4.05 -15.76 -9.56
N ASP A 18 5.31 -15.37 -9.70
CA ASP A 18 6.44 -16.29 -9.86
C ASP A 18 6.58 -17.23 -8.65
N VAL A 19 6.42 -16.69 -7.42
CA VAL A 19 6.40 -17.51 -6.20
C VAL A 19 5.23 -18.49 -6.20
N GLY A 20 4.09 -18.12 -6.79
CA GLY A 20 2.92 -18.98 -6.96
C GLY A 20 3.19 -20.24 -7.80
N GLU A 21 4.14 -20.19 -8.74
CA GLU A 21 4.51 -21.35 -9.57
C GLU A 21 5.22 -22.45 -8.78
N THR A 22 5.98 -22.08 -7.74
CA THR A 22 6.75 -23.02 -6.92
C THR A 22 6.13 -23.30 -5.56
N SER A 23 5.35 -22.36 -5.03
CA SER A 23 4.80 -22.38 -3.66
C SER A 23 3.30 -22.07 -3.64
N GLY A 24 2.56 -22.58 -4.63
CA GLY A 24 1.16 -22.23 -4.87
C GLY A 24 0.22 -22.42 -3.67
N GLU A 25 0.39 -23.48 -2.86
CA GLU A 25 -0.44 -23.69 -1.66
C GLU A 25 -0.27 -22.54 -0.65
N HIS A 26 0.97 -22.11 -0.40
CA HIS A 26 1.27 -21.02 0.52
C HIS A 26 0.75 -19.67 0.00
N VAL A 27 0.92 -19.41 -1.30
CA VAL A 27 0.40 -18.19 -1.93
C VAL A 27 -1.14 -18.17 -1.88
N ASN A 28 -1.80 -19.28 -2.16
CA ASN A 28 -3.27 -19.37 -2.08
C ASN A 28 -3.79 -19.13 -0.66
N ALA A 29 -3.14 -19.72 0.35
CA ALA A 29 -3.49 -19.47 1.75
C ALA A 29 -3.31 -17.99 2.14
N PHE A 30 -2.21 -17.37 1.70
CA PHE A 30 -1.95 -15.95 1.90
C PHE A 30 -3.01 -15.07 1.21
N MET A 31 -3.35 -15.35 -0.04
CA MET A 31 -4.40 -14.63 -0.77
C MET A 31 -5.78 -14.80 -0.13
N GLY A 32 -6.07 -15.97 0.44
CA GLY A 32 -7.28 -16.22 1.24
C GLY A 32 -7.34 -15.33 2.49
N LEU A 33 -6.22 -15.18 3.20
CA LEU A 33 -6.11 -14.25 4.34
C LEU A 33 -6.36 -12.81 3.89
N LEU A 34 -5.73 -12.35 2.80
CA LEU A 34 -5.94 -11.00 2.28
C LEU A 34 -7.40 -10.78 1.87
N GLY A 35 -8.01 -11.75 1.18
CA GLY A 35 -9.43 -11.70 0.81
C GLY A 35 -10.35 -11.54 2.02
N ALA A 36 -10.08 -12.26 3.12
CA ALA A 36 -10.82 -12.10 4.36
C ALA A 36 -10.57 -10.74 5.02
N ALA A 37 -9.32 -10.28 5.06
CA ALA A 37 -8.92 -9.02 5.68
C ALA A 37 -9.53 -7.80 5.00
N TYR A 38 -9.52 -7.75 3.66
CA TYR A 38 -9.97 -6.59 2.87
C TYR A 38 -11.42 -6.63 2.42
N LYS A 39 -12.14 -7.74 2.62
CA LYS A 39 -13.59 -7.82 2.38
C LYS A 39 -14.33 -6.70 3.15
N PRO A 40 -15.18 -5.87 2.50
CA PRO A 40 -15.95 -4.83 3.19
C PRO A 40 -16.79 -5.39 4.33
N GLY A 41 -16.86 -4.66 5.45
CA GLY A 41 -17.69 -4.96 6.61
C GLY A 41 -18.04 -3.68 7.35
N THR A 42 -17.92 -3.67 8.68
CA THR A 42 -18.07 -2.42 9.47
C THR A 42 -17.08 -1.34 9.03
N LEU A 43 -15.88 -1.74 8.62
CA LEU A 43 -14.97 -0.89 7.86
C LEU A 43 -15.07 -1.29 6.39
N ASP A 44 -15.24 -0.30 5.52
CA ASP A 44 -15.18 -0.47 4.08
C ASP A 44 -13.73 -0.73 3.62
N THR A 45 -13.56 -1.09 2.34
CA THR A 45 -12.23 -1.36 1.77
C THR A 45 -11.35 -0.11 1.84
N LYS A 46 -11.91 1.09 1.58
CA LYS A 46 -11.16 2.35 1.65
C LYS A 46 -10.51 2.56 3.02
N ALA A 47 -11.28 2.43 4.10
CA ALA A 47 -10.77 2.57 5.45
C ALA A 47 -9.67 1.54 5.77
N LYS A 48 -9.82 0.29 5.30
CA LYS A 48 -8.82 -0.77 5.49
C LYS A 48 -7.52 -0.50 4.72
N GLU A 49 -7.62 0.05 3.50
CA GLU A 49 -6.45 0.44 2.72
C GLU A 49 -5.73 1.64 3.35
N LEU A 50 -6.46 2.63 3.87
CA LEU A 50 -5.87 3.75 4.63
C LEU A 50 -5.11 3.28 5.88
N ILE A 51 -5.67 2.33 6.63
CA ILE A 51 -4.96 1.67 7.74
C ILE A 51 -3.69 0.97 7.23
N SER A 52 -3.78 0.31 6.08
CA SER A 52 -2.65 -0.42 5.47
C SER A 52 -1.54 0.52 5.00
N VAL A 53 -1.88 1.69 4.46
CA VAL A 53 -0.92 2.76 4.15
C VAL A 53 -0.16 3.17 5.42
N ALA A 54 -0.88 3.45 6.52
CA ALA A 54 -0.27 3.83 7.79
C ALA A 54 0.68 2.74 8.32
N ILE A 55 0.28 1.47 8.25
CA ILE A 55 1.11 0.32 8.64
C ILE A 55 2.33 0.19 7.71
N GLY A 56 2.15 0.33 6.40
CA GLY A 56 3.22 0.25 5.42
C GLY A 56 4.31 1.31 5.65
N VAL A 57 3.90 2.55 5.94
CA VAL A 57 4.79 3.66 6.31
C VAL A 57 5.50 3.38 7.64
N TYR A 58 4.75 2.97 8.68
CA TYR A 58 5.33 2.66 9.99
C TYR A 58 6.38 1.54 9.91
N ASN A 59 6.05 0.47 9.19
CA ASN A 59 6.93 -0.68 8.95
C ASN A 59 8.04 -0.39 7.94
N ARG A 60 7.99 0.76 7.25
CA ARG A 60 8.98 1.17 6.23
C ARG A 60 9.12 0.14 5.10
N CYS A 61 8.00 -0.52 4.79
CA CYS A 61 7.93 -1.52 3.74
C CYS A 61 7.61 -0.83 2.42
N GLU A 62 8.59 -0.71 1.54
CA GLU A 62 8.47 0.06 0.30
C GLU A 62 7.43 -0.52 -0.66
N TYR A 63 7.42 -1.84 -0.82
CA TYR A 63 6.40 -2.52 -1.62
C TYR A 63 4.99 -2.34 -1.03
N CYS A 64 4.87 -2.37 0.30
CA CYS A 64 3.60 -2.16 0.99
C CYS A 64 3.10 -0.72 0.83
N ILE A 65 3.99 0.28 0.97
CA ILE A 65 3.66 1.70 0.76
C ILE A 65 3.12 1.91 -0.65
N VAL A 66 3.83 1.40 -1.66
CA VAL A 66 3.45 1.53 -3.07
C VAL A 66 2.13 0.81 -3.35
N PHE A 67 2.01 -0.45 -2.94
CA PHE A 67 0.84 -1.28 -3.21
C PHE A 67 -0.42 -0.72 -2.54
N HIS A 68 -0.35 -0.36 -1.25
CA HIS A 68 -1.52 0.14 -0.54
C HIS A 68 -1.87 1.60 -0.89
N ALA A 69 -0.91 2.41 -1.36
CA ALA A 69 -1.24 3.69 -1.97
C ALA A 69 -2.07 3.50 -3.25
N TYR A 70 -1.68 2.59 -4.13
CA TYR A 70 -2.45 2.24 -5.33
C TYR A 70 -3.84 1.71 -4.98
N LYS A 71 -3.92 0.74 -4.04
CA LYS A 71 -5.19 0.14 -3.62
C LYS A 71 -6.12 1.10 -2.87
N ALA A 72 -5.57 2.04 -2.08
CA ALA A 72 -6.38 3.09 -1.46
C ALA A 72 -7.04 3.99 -2.52
N LEU A 73 -6.29 4.41 -3.54
CA LEU A 73 -6.83 5.20 -4.66
C LEU A 73 -7.87 4.40 -5.47
N GLU A 74 -7.59 3.13 -5.77
CA GLU A 74 -8.55 2.21 -6.41
C GLU A 74 -9.86 2.07 -5.61
N ALA A 75 -9.76 2.06 -4.28
CA ALA A 75 -10.90 2.04 -3.37
C ALA A 75 -11.59 3.40 -3.19
N GLY A 76 -11.16 4.45 -3.90
CA GLY A 76 -11.77 5.78 -3.89
C GLY A 76 -11.27 6.71 -2.78
N ALA A 77 -10.11 6.42 -2.16
CA ALA A 77 -9.46 7.39 -1.30
C ALA A 77 -8.88 8.55 -2.12
N ASN A 78 -8.91 9.76 -1.56
CA ASN A 78 -8.20 10.90 -2.12
C ASN A 78 -6.81 11.08 -1.49
N ARG A 79 -6.02 11.99 -2.08
CA ARG A 79 -4.67 12.33 -1.62
C ARG A 79 -4.64 12.73 -0.15
N GLU A 80 -5.58 13.57 0.25
CA GLU A 80 -5.66 14.12 1.60
C GLU A 80 -5.89 13.01 2.63
N GLU A 81 -6.82 12.08 2.36
CA GLU A 81 -7.11 10.91 3.21
C GLU A 81 -5.87 10.01 3.37
N ILE A 82 -5.16 9.72 2.27
CA ILE A 82 -3.95 8.87 2.29
C ILE A 82 -2.83 9.53 3.11
N MET A 83 -2.61 10.84 2.91
CA MET A 83 -1.59 11.57 3.66
C MET A 83 -1.95 11.71 5.13
N GLU A 84 -3.22 11.94 5.47
CA GLU A 84 -3.70 12.00 6.84
C GLU A 84 -3.47 10.66 7.58
N ALA A 85 -3.81 9.53 6.95
CA ALA A 85 -3.53 8.21 7.50
C ALA A 85 -2.03 7.98 7.75
N ALA A 86 -1.17 8.42 6.83
CA ALA A 86 0.27 8.36 7.02
C ALA A 86 0.74 9.22 8.20
N MET A 87 0.18 10.42 8.41
CA MET A 87 0.56 11.28 9.54
C MET A 87 0.21 10.67 10.90
N VAL A 88 -0.86 9.87 10.99
CA VAL A 88 -1.15 9.09 12.21
C VAL A 88 0.01 8.14 12.52
N SER A 89 0.58 7.49 11.51
CA SER A 89 1.75 6.60 11.69
C SER A 89 3.02 7.36 12.13
N VAL A 90 3.16 8.62 11.74
CA VAL A 90 4.32 9.46 12.10
C VAL A 90 4.37 9.73 13.61
N ALA A 91 3.24 9.83 14.30
CA ALA A 91 3.19 10.00 15.75
C ALA A 91 3.93 8.88 16.50
N PHE A 92 3.97 7.67 15.94
CA PHE A 92 4.65 6.50 16.51
C PHE A 92 5.98 6.18 15.82
N GLY A 93 6.08 6.47 14.52
CA GLY A 93 7.25 6.14 13.69
C GLY A 93 8.31 7.23 13.61
N GLY A 94 7.99 8.46 14.04
CA GLY A 94 8.90 9.61 14.06
C GLY A 94 9.49 9.97 12.70
N GLY A 95 10.74 10.45 12.72
CA GLY A 95 11.47 10.88 11.52
C GLY A 95 11.50 9.88 10.37
N PRO A 96 11.72 8.57 10.60
CA PRO A 96 11.66 7.56 9.54
C PRO A 96 10.32 7.45 8.83
N ALA A 97 9.21 7.44 9.57
CA ALA A 97 7.87 7.42 8.98
C ALA A 97 7.60 8.71 8.18
N MET A 98 8.05 9.86 8.70
CA MET A 98 7.95 11.13 7.99
C MET A 98 8.77 11.11 6.68
N ALA A 99 9.97 10.52 6.69
CA ALA A 99 10.82 10.42 5.50
C ALA A 99 10.13 9.61 4.40
N TYR A 100 9.56 8.45 4.72
CA TYR A 100 8.81 7.64 3.76
C TYR A 100 7.52 8.31 3.29
N SER A 101 6.83 9.04 4.18
CA SER A 101 5.62 9.80 3.84
C SER A 101 5.92 10.93 2.85
N ALA A 102 6.99 11.70 3.11
CA ALA A 102 7.40 12.83 2.29
C ALA A 102 8.07 12.44 0.96
N THR A 103 8.47 11.18 0.82
CA THR A 103 9.15 10.66 -0.38
C THR A 103 8.30 9.62 -1.08
N LEU A 104 8.52 8.34 -0.81
CA LEU A 104 7.94 7.23 -1.57
C LEU A 104 6.41 7.22 -1.57
N LEU A 105 5.77 7.51 -0.43
CA LEU A 105 4.30 7.57 -0.39
C LEU A 105 3.79 8.73 -1.25
N LYS A 106 4.31 9.94 -1.06
CA LYS A 106 3.97 11.10 -1.87
C LYS A 106 4.17 10.81 -3.37
N ASP A 107 5.32 10.25 -3.74
CA ASP A 107 5.62 9.89 -5.13
C ASP A 107 4.64 8.83 -5.68
N SER A 108 4.21 7.88 -4.85
CA SER A 108 3.22 6.85 -5.22
C SER A 108 1.85 7.49 -5.47
N ILE A 109 1.41 8.43 -4.63
CA ILE A 109 0.16 9.16 -4.85
C ILE A 109 0.25 9.97 -6.15
N ASP A 110 1.33 10.73 -6.35
CA ASP A 110 1.57 11.52 -7.57
C ASP A 110 1.53 10.63 -8.83
N GLU A 111 2.07 9.42 -8.75
CA GLU A 111 2.12 8.48 -9.87
C GLU A 111 0.76 7.84 -10.17
N PHE A 112 -0.01 7.46 -9.15
CA PHE A 112 -1.20 6.61 -9.29
C PHE A 112 -2.52 7.38 -9.31
N GLU A 113 -2.61 8.58 -8.73
CA GLU A 113 -3.88 9.31 -8.64
C GLU A 113 -4.51 9.61 -10.02
N LYS A 114 -3.67 9.71 -11.06
CA LYS A 114 -4.09 9.94 -12.44
C LYS A 114 -4.80 8.73 -13.08
N ASP A 115 -4.63 7.54 -12.52
CA ASP A 115 -5.23 6.30 -13.04
C ASP A 115 -6.71 6.16 -12.66
N PHE A 116 -7.15 6.94 -11.67
CA PHE A 116 -8.49 6.86 -11.05
C PHE A 116 -9.26 8.18 -11.08
N LYS A 117 -8.79 9.14 -11.88
CA LYS A 117 -9.46 10.43 -12.15
C LYS A 117 -10.34 10.37 -13.39
#